data_AF-A0A540X3S8-F1
#
_entry.id   AF-A0A540X3S8-F1
#
_cell.length_a   1.000
_cell.length_b   1.000
_cell.length_c   1.000
_cell.angle_alpha   90.00
_cell.angle_beta   90.00
_cell.angle_gamma   90.00
#
_symmetry.space_group_name_H-M   'P 1'
#
loop_
_entity.id
_entity.type
_entity.pdbx_description
1 polymer ?
#
loop_
_entity_poly.entity_id
_entity_poly.type
_entity_poly.pdbx_seq_one_letter_code
_entity_poly.pdbx_strand_id
1 'polypeptide(L)'
;MTTRLERGFWKWGLLSLALAGCGGVLGDEAGDEPLLTLEGTLQSSASFDLGNSNSDRLRAALLWNTWPKVVVDCLVQQTYPEGISKCARLSPRSSFHHPGVDVKVNGRFPNSFSMPLNRLPEPGALMGEEGSRLGMAYVMAYVDGNGNGKLDRVPTEALSSPDIVVGFQEGFDGEQTESSFIMFREGALHPLFHLDFPNCPEIPQGYSVVTMRYTPTSEECFVTTRKVDVNVVLKASQALQQMACELPNASVLVDSVRASTMGPPPPGSTQRCGTYIRPVSRLEQVLLVNPHPERFCTAANTVAYTLRDYWDGAWDDRASPPAWWPCPVTAP
;
A
#
# COMPACT_ATOMS: atom_id res chain seq x y z
N MET A 1 79.84 -33.35 8.85
CA MET A 1 80.66 -32.12 8.86
C MET A 1 79.93 -31.09 8.01
N THR A 2 79.29 -30.05 8.58
CA THR A 2 79.85 -28.80 9.16
C THR A 2 80.44 -27.87 8.10
N THR A 3 80.14 -26.55 7.97
CA THR A 3 79.31 -25.55 8.73
C THR A 3 79.24 -24.25 7.88
N ARG A 4 78.51 -23.13 8.12
CA ARG A 4 77.61 -22.59 9.19
C ARG A 4 76.79 -21.39 8.61
N LEU A 5 75.46 -21.29 8.85
CA LEU A 5 74.70 -20.04 9.18
C LEU A 5 74.62 -18.90 8.10
N GLU A 6 73.79 -17.83 8.16
CA GLU A 6 72.67 -17.46 9.06
C GLU A 6 71.59 -16.51 8.44
N ARG A 7 70.40 -16.52 9.06
CA ARG A 7 69.36 -15.46 9.27
C ARG A 7 69.23 -14.24 8.33
N GLY A 8 67.98 -13.99 7.92
CA GLY A 8 67.39 -12.66 7.72
C GLY A 8 65.91 -12.69 8.15
N PHE A 9 65.45 -11.74 8.98
CA PHE A 9 64.13 -11.78 9.64
C PHE A 9 63.52 -10.38 9.67
N TRP A 10 62.19 -10.27 9.44
CA TRP A 10 61.25 -9.11 9.55
C TRP A 10 60.41 -8.99 8.27
N LYS A 11 59.19 -8.46 8.22
CA LYS A 11 58.04 -8.28 9.14
C LYS A 11 57.15 -7.24 8.41
N TRP A 12 55.88 -7.60 8.15
CA TRP A 12 54.74 -6.70 7.84
C TRP A 12 54.79 -5.77 6.60
N GLY A 13 53.73 -5.86 5.80
CA GLY A 13 53.35 -4.90 4.76
C GLY A 13 51.98 -5.30 4.17
N LEU A 14 51.00 -4.41 4.22
CA LEU A 14 49.68 -4.61 3.60
C LEU A 14 49.68 -4.01 2.18
N LEU A 15 48.98 -4.63 1.22
CA LEU A 15 47.79 -4.01 0.61
C LEU A 15 47.02 -4.95 -0.35
N SER A 16 45.72 -4.65 -0.44
CA SER A 16 44.64 -5.13 -1.30
C SER A 16 44.90 -5.32 -2.81
N LEU A 17 44.25 -6.35 -3.38
CA LEU A 17 43.34 -6.26 -4.55
C LEU A 17 42.54 -7.58 -4.59
N ALA A 18 41.22 -7.65 -4.36
CA ALA A 18 40.10 -6.88 -4.92
C ALA A 18 39.90 -7.11 -6.43
N LEU A 19 39.41 -8.31 -6.78
CA LEU A 19 38.75 -8.57 -8.06
C LEU A 19 37.24 -8.66 -7.82
N ALA A 20 36.49 -7.69 -8.35
CA ALA A 20 35.04 -7.67 -8.27
C ALA A 20 34.42 -8.60 -9.32
N GLY A 21 33.62 -9.58 -8.87
CA GLY A 21 32.82 -10.45 -9.73
C GLY A 21 31.37 -9.96 -9.85
N CYS A 22 31.16 -8.75 -10.38
CA CYS A 22 29.81 -8.26 -10.65
C CYS A 22 29.23 -8.90 -11.93
N GLY A 23 27.91 -9.11 -11.96
CA GLY A 23 27.19 -9.32 -13.23
C GLY A 23 26.98 -10.76 -13.69
N GLY A 24 26.75 -11.71 -12.78
CA GLY A 24 26.12 -12.99 -13.14
C GLY A 24 24.61 -12.81 -13.32
N VAL A 25 24.11 -12.74 -14.56
CA VAL A 25 22.67 -12.69 -14.84
C VAL A 25 22.09 -14.10 -14.68
N LEU A 26 21.59 -14.41 -13.48
CA LEU A 26 20.86 -15.65 -13.21
C LEU A 26 19.38 -15.49 -13.58
N GLY A 27 19.10 -15.75 -14.85
CA GLY A 27 17.79 -16.27 -15.25
C GLY A 27 17.69 -17.77 -14.96
N ASP A 28 16.46 -18.23 -14.85
CA ASP A 28 15.99 -19.63 -14.87
C ASP A 28 16.46 -20.60 -13.75
N GLU A 29 15.52 -20.85 -12.83
CA GLU A 29 15.20 -22.18 -12.25
C GLU A 29 16.31 -22.97 -11.53
N ALA A 30 17.13 -22.29 -10.72
CA ALA A 30 17.66 -22.91 -9.50
C ALA A 30 16.55 -22.94 -8.41
N GLY A 31 16.40 -24.08 -7.73
CA GLY A 31 15.41 -24.27 -6.67
C GLY A 31 15.84 -23.72 -5.30
N ASP A 32 16.15 -22.43 -5.24
CA ASP A 32 16.59 -21.74 -4.02
C ASP A 32 15.48 -21.68 -2.94
N GLU A 33 15.87 -21.67 -1.66
CA GLU A 33 14.94 -21.53 -0.55
C GLU A 33 14.29 -20.13 -0.56
N PRO A 34 12.95 -20.01 -0.49
CA PRO A 34 12.26 -18.73 -0.57
C PRO A 34 12.65 -17.80 0.59
N LEU A 35 12.94 -16.52 0.29
CA LEU A 35 13.34 -15.52 1.28
C LEU A 35 12.26 -15.30 2.35
N LEU A 36 11.00 -15.47 1.94
CA LEU A 36 9.85 -15.68 2.81
C LEU A 36 8.81 -16.50 2.02
N THR A 37 8.15 -17.46 2.66
CA THR A 37 6.88 -18.01 2.16
C THR A 37 5.73 -17.41 2.93
N LEU A 38 4.85 -16.71 2.23
CA LEU A 38 3.52 -16.37 2.75
C LEU A 38 2.63 -17.58 2.50
N GLU A 39 1.96 -18.06 3.53
CA GLU A 39 0.82 -18.97 3.36
C GLU A 39 -0.45 -18.18 3.69
N GLY A 40 -1.61 -18.69 3.35
CA GLY A 40 -2.83 -17.95 3.60
C GLY A 40 -4.09 -18.68 3.23
N THR A 41 -5.21 -18.27 3.81
CA THR A 41 -6.53 -18.84 3.52
C THR A 41 -7.36 -17.85 2.71
N LEU A 42 -8.01 -18.34 1.65
CA LEU A 42 -9.04 -17.58 0.94
C LEU A 42 -10.41 -17.95 1.52
N GLN A 43 -11.10 -16.95 2.07
CA GLN A 43 -12.39 -17.12 2.72
C GLN A 43 -13.47 -16.40 1.92
N SER A 44 -14.40 -17.14 1.34
CA SER A 44 -15.52 -16.56 0.58
C SER A 44 -16.59 -16.02 1.53
N SER A 45 -17.04 -14.78 1.32
CA SER A 45 -18.30 -14.33 1.92
C SER A 45 -19.47 -15.17 1.38
N ALA A 46 -20.54 -15.32 2.16
CA ALA A 46 -21.76 -16.02 1.74
C ALA A 46 -22.51 -15.33 0.57
N SER A 47 -22.06 -14.14 0.18
CA SER A 47 -22.56 -13.32 -0.94
C SER A 47 -21.70 -13.39 -2.20
N PHE A 48 -20.61 -14.15 -2.19
CA PHE A 48 -19.63 -14.21 -3.28
C PHE A 48 -19.66 -15.57 -3.98
N ASP A 49 -20.08 -15.57 -5.24
CA ASP A 49 -19.94 -16.70 -6.16
C ASP A 49 -19.01 -16.29 -7.30
N LEU A 50 -17.93 -17.03 -7.49
CA LEU A 50 -16.99 -16.84 -8.60
C LEU A 50 -17.54 -17.39 -9.93
N GLY A 51 -18.39 -18.41 -9.88
CA GLY A 51 -18.74 -19.23 -11.03
C GLY A 51 -17.60 -20.12 -11.52
N ASN A 52 -17.95 -21.30 -12.02
CA ASN A 52 -16.98 -22.33 -12.48
C ASN A 52 -16.02 -21.88 -13.59
N SER A 53 -16.31 -20.78 -14.31
CA SER A 53 -15.42 -20.23 -15.34
C SER A 53 -14.27 -19.39 -14.79
N ASN A 54 -14.41 -18.87 -13.57
CA ASN A 54 -13.48 -17.91 -12.97
C ASN A 54 -12.65 -18.53 -11.83
N SER A 55 -13.05 -19.70 -11.30
CA SER A 55 -12.26 -20.43 -10.28
C SER A 55 -10.83 -20.72 -10.73
N ASP A 56 -10.65 -20.96 -12.03
CA ASP A 56 -9.37 -21.34 -12.62
C ASP A 56 -8.55 -20.12 -13.07
N ARG A 57 -9.10 -18.91 -12.89
CA ARG A 57 -8.53 -17.59 -13.16
C ARG A 57 -8.22 -16.80 -11.88
N LEU A 58 -8.51 -17.35 -10.71
CA LEU A 58 -8.22 -16.68 -9.44
C LEU A 58 -6.71 -16.65 -9.19
N ARG A 59 -6.21 -15.51 -8.75
CA ARG A 59 -4.79 -15.26 -8.47
C ARG A 59 -4.63 -14.44 -7.19
N ALA A 60 -3.42 -14.48 -6.64
CA ALA A 60 -3.01 -13.60 -5.56
C ALA A 60 -1.71 -12.90 -5.93
N ALA A 61 -1.65 -11.61 -5.66
CA ALA A 61 -0.47 -10.78 -5.83
C ALA A 61 -0.17 -10.04 -4.53
N LEU A 62 1.09 -9.65 -4.32
CA LEU A 62 1.38 -8.55 -3.41
C LEU A 62 0.88 -7.22 -4.02
N LEU A 63 0.79 -6.18 -3.21
CA LEU A 63 0.67 -4.78 -3.62
C LEU A 63 1.51 -3.96 -2.67
N TRP A 64 2.53 -3.24 -3.17
CA TRP A 64 3.36 -2.37 -2.33
C TRP A 64 2.70 -1.00 -2.14
N ASN A 65 2.91 -0.43 -0.96
CA ASN A 65 2.51 0.92 -0.59
C ASN A 65 3.75 1.82 -0.63
N THR A 66 3.73 2.86 -1.47
CA THR A 66 4.96 3.54 -1.92
C THR A 66 4.77 5.05 -1.94
N TRP A 67 4.98 5.71 -0.80
CA TRP A 67 4.85 7.16 -0.70
C TRP A 67 6.02 7.88 -1.39
N PRO A 68 5.77 8.97 -2.15
CA PRO A 68 6.82 9.79 -2.75
C PRO A 68 7.74 10.39 -1.69
N LYS A 69 9.03 10.56 -2.00
CA LYS A 69 10.04 11.04 -1.03
C LYS A 69 9.62 12.31 -0.29
N VAL A 70 9.02 13.31 -0.96
CA VAL A 70 8.54 14.55 -0.31
C VAL A 70 7.45 14.31 0.76
N VAL A 71 6.65 13.25 0.61
CA VAL A 71 5.67 12.82 1.62
C VAL A 71 6.40 12.10 2.75
N VAL A 72 7.25 11.12 2.43
CA VAL A 72 8.02 10.34 3.42
C VAL A 72 8.88 11.25 4.32
N ASP A 73 9.62 12.18 3.71
CA ASP A 73 10.47 13.15 4.43
C ASP A 73 9.65 14.06 5.35
N CYS A 74 8.41 14.40 4.96
CA CYS A 74 7.48 15.14 5.79
C CYS A 74 6.92 14.27 6.94
N LEU A 75 6.48 13.03 6.66
CA LEU A 75 5.95 12.11 7.67
C LEU A 75 6.96 11.90 8.80
N VAL A 76 8.22 11.69 8.46
CA VAL A 76 9.35 11.49 9.38
C VAL A 76 9.63 12.72 10.28
N GLN A 77 9.17 13.91 9.90
CA GLN A 77 9.39 15.18 10.62
C GLN A 77 8.19 15.66 11.45
N GLN A 78 7.06 14.95 11.44
CA GLN A 78 5.77 15.47 11.91
C GLN A 78 5.15 14.63 13.03
N THR A 79 4.36 15.27 13.90
CA THR A 79 3.67 14.57 15.01
C THR A 79 2.35 13.93 14.56
N TYR A 80 2.21 12.64 14.84
CA TYR A 80 0.98 11.87 14.62
C TYR A 80 -0.18 12.35 15.52
N PRO A 81 -1.45 12.36 15.08
CA PRO A 81 -1.95 12.08 13.72
C PRO A 81 -2.07 13.33 12.83
N GLU A 82 -2.03 14.53 13.42
CA GLU A 82 -2.36 15.80 12.75
C GLU A 82 -1.37 16.15 11.64
N GLY A 83 -0.08 15.91 11.88
CA GLY A 83 0.99 16.21 10.94
C GLY A 83 1.05 15.29 9.73
N ILE A 84 0.70 14.00 9.88
CA ILE A 84 0.67 13.03 8.76
C ILE A 84 -0.14 13.56 7.58
N SER A 85 -1.27 14.18 7.88
CA SER A 85 -2.27 14.46 6.87
C SER A 85 -1.93 15.75 6.11
N LYS A 86 -1.20 16.68 6.74
CA LYS A 86 -0.48 17.77 6.03
C LYS A 86 0.54 17.22 5.04
N CYS A 87 1.24 16.12 5.37
CA CYS A 87 2.16 15.46 4.45
C CYS A 87 1.43 14.76 3.29
N ALA A 88 0.24 14.19 3.53
CA ALA A 88 -0.60 13.65 2.46
C ALA A 88 -1.00 14.71 1.42
N ARG A 89 -1.13 15.99 1.79
CA ARG A 89 -1.31 17.12 0.84
C ARG A 89 -0.13 17.30 -0.14
N LEU A 90 1.06 16.80 0.19
CA LEU A 90 2.26 16.82 -0.67
C LEU A 90 2.33 15.61 -1.62
N SER A 91 1.39 14.67 -1.50
CA SER A 91 1.33 13.46 -2.32
C SER A 91 0.70 13.79 -3.69
N PRO A 92 1.43 13.69 -4.81
CA PRO A 92 0.78 13.53 -6.11
C PRO A 92 -0.17 12.32 -6.08
N ARG A 93 -1.29 12.39 -6.80
CA ARG A 93 -2.28 11.30 -6.90
C ARG A 93 -1.64 9.95 -7.30
N SER A 94 -0.52 10.00 -8.01
CA SER A 94 0.23 8.85 -8.54
C SER A 94 1.22 8.25 -7.54
N SER A 95 0.75 7.86 -6.35
CA SER A 95 1.59 7.43 -5.22
C SER A 95 1.53 5.94 -4.90
N PHE A 96 1.40 5.09 -5.93
CA PHE A 96 1.40 3.63 -5.81
C PHE A 96 2.14 2.98 -6.98
N HIS A 97 3.15 2.15 -6.69
CA HIS A 97 3.94 1.44 -7.68
C HIS A 97 3.68 -0.08 -7.67
N HIS A 98 4.11 -0.77 -8.72
CA HIS A 98 3.69 -2.13 -9.02
C HIS A 98 4.36 -3.22 -8.14
N PRO A 99 3.72 -4.39 -8.00
CA PRO A 99 4.27 -5.54 -7.30
C PRO A 99 5.01 -6.53 -8.22
N GLY A 100 6.22 -6.92 -7.83
CA GLY A 100 7.07 -7.88 -8.55
C GLY A 100 6.79 -9.37 -8.28
N VAL A 101 5.68 -9.74 -7.62
CA VAL A 101 5.33 -11.15 -7.33
C VAL A 101 3.82 -11.39 -7.51
N ASP A 102 3.49 -12.40 -8.31
CA ASP A 102 2.14 -12.93 -8.56
C ASP A 102 2.17 -14.47 -8.46
N VAL A 103 1.14 -15.08 -7.89
CA VAL A 103 0.94 -16.52 -7.91
C VAL A 103 -0.49 -16.90 -8.31
N LYS A 104 -0.61 -17.98 -9.08
CA LYS A 104 -1.90 -18.62 -9.34
C LYS A 104 -2.45 -19.24 -8.05
N VAL A 105 -3.72 -19.00 -7.77
CA VAL A 105 -4.43 -19.63 -6.65
C VAL A 105 -5.57 -20.50 -7.20
N ASN A 106 -6.01 -21.46 -6.41
CA ASN A 106 -7.15 -22.32 -6.73
C ASN A 106 -8.45 -21.66 -6.23
N GLY A 107 -9.45 -21.50 -7.10
CA GLY A 107 -10.72 -20.84 -6.76
C GLY A 107 -11.83 -21.74 -6.22
N ARG A 108 -11.49 -22.85 -5.55
CA ARG A 108 -12.47 -23.78 -4.92
C ARG A 108 -12.40 -23.67 -3.41
N PHE A 109 -13.47 -23.26 -2.73
CA PHE A 109 -13.42 -22.96 -1.29
C PHE A 109 -13.86 -24.13 -0.38
N PRO A 110 -13.35 -24.21 0.87
CA PRO A 110 -12.28 -23.40 1.45
C PRO A 110 -10.93 -23.69 0.76
N ASN A 111 -10.07 -22.68 0.62
CA ASN A 111 -8.77 -22.84 -0.03
C ASN A 111 -7.64 -22.18 0.74
N SER A 112 -6.42 -22.61 0.44
CA SER A 112 -5.18 -21.96 0.85
C SER A 112 -4.29 -21.67 -0.35
N PHE A 113 -3.40 -20.70 -0.19
CA PHE A 113 -2.34 -20.40 -1.15
C PHE A 113 -0.97 -20.45 -0.46
N SER A 114 0.07 -20.59 -1.28
CA SER A 114 1.45 -20.39 -0.88
C SER A 114 2.11 -19.48 -1.90
N MET A 115 2.71 -18.39 -1.43
CA MET A 115 3.38 -17.37 -2.24
C MET A 115 4.85 -17.30 -1.81
N PRO A 116 5.76 -17.99 -2.52
CA PRO A 116 7.20 -17.95 -2.25
C PRO A 116 7.81 -16.66 -2.80
N LEU A 117 8.39 -15.84 -1.92
CA LEU A 117 9.06 -14.58 -2.26
C LEU A 117 10.54 -14.87 -2.56
N ASN A 118 10.84 -15.23 -3.80
CA ASN A 118 12.18 -15.66 -4.24
C ASN A 118 13.09 -14.50 -4.70
N ARG A 119 12.58 -13.26 -4.71
CA ARG A 119 13.29 -12.08 -5.21
C ARG A 119 13.11 -10.93 -4.21
N LEU A 120 14.08 -10.01 -4.18
CA LEU A 120 13.94 -8.75 -3.46
C LEU A 120 12.88 -7.86 -4.14
N PRO A 121 12.24 -6.92 -3.42
CA PRO A 121 11.39 -5.91 -4.05
C PRO A 121 12.19 -5.05 -5.03
N GLU A 122 11.54 -4.56 -6.08
CA GLU A 122 12.16 -3.60 -7.00
C GLU A 122 12.43 -2.26 -6.27
N PRO A 123 13.47 -1.48 -6.63
CA PRO A 123 13.79 -0.24 -5.92
C PRO A 123 12.64 0.79 -5.86
N GLY A 124 11.74 0.79 -6.84
CA GLY A 124 10.53 1.63 -6.85
C GLY A 124 9.42 1.17 -5.90
N ALA A 125 9.52 -0.04 -5.34
CA ALA A 125 8.62 -0.59 -4.33
C ALA A 125 9.05 -0.26 -2.88
N LEU A 126 10.14 0.51 -2.71
CA LEU A 126 10.76 0.81 -1.43
C LEU A 126 10.78 2.31 -1.14
N MET A 127 10.50 2.68 0.11
CA MET A 127 10.60 4.05 0.62
C MET A 127 11.91 4.26 1.39
N GLY A 128 12.43 5.48 1.43
CA GLY A 128 13.64 5.84 2.16
C GLY A 128 14.85 6.12 1.25
N GLU A 129 16.06 6.02 1.81
CA GLU A 129 17.32 6.37 1.15
C GLU A 129 18.29 5.17 1.11
N GLU A 130 19.42 5.31 0.42
CA GLU A 130 20.42 4.24 0.34
C GLU A 130 20.96 3.88 1.73
N GLY A 131 20.93 2.59 2.09
CA GLY A 131 21.30 2.11 3.43
C GLY A 131 20.19 2.20 4.49
N SER A 132 19.02 2.74 4.17
CA SER A 132 17.83 2.71 5.04
C SER A 132 16.55 2.75 4.21
N ARG A 133 16.13 1.58 3.69
CA ARG A 133 14.87 1.44 2.93
C ARG A 133 13.87 0.52 3.62
N LEU A 134 12.59 0.86 3.43
CA LEU A 134 11.43 0.14 3.94
C LEU A 134 10.41 -0.07 2.82
N GLY A 135 10.09 -1.32 2.54
CA GLY A 135 8.92 -1.72 1.76
C GLY A 135 7.78 -2.15 2.71
N MET A 136 6.55 -1.81 2.36
CA MET A 136 5.33 -2.29 3.01
C MET A 136 4.35 -2.78 1.93
N ALA A 137 3.74 -3.94 2.12
CA ALA A 137 2.85 -4.55 1.14
C ALA A 137 1.68 -5.35 1.74
N TYR A 138 0.68 -5.60 0.90
CA TYR A 138 -0.52 -6.39 1.22
C TYR A 138 -0.74 -7.47 0.16
N VAL A 139 -1.25 -8.64 0.55
CA VAL A 139 -1.80 -9.62 -0.39
C VAL A 139 -3.19 -9.19 -0.84
N MET A 140 -3.42 -9.25 -2.14
CA MET A 140 -4.71 -9.07 -2.79
C MET A 140 -5.07 -10.31 -3.60
N ALA A 141 -6.36 -10.63 -3.69
CA ALA A 141 -6.89 -11.67 -4.56
C ALA A 141 -7.66 -11.04 -5.73
N TYR A 142 -7.43 -11.51 -6.95
CA TYR A 142 -8.06 -10.99 -8.16
C TYR A 142 -8.37 -12.08 -9.19
N VAL A 143 -9.29 -11.79 -10.11
CA VAL A 143 -9.64 -12.63 -11.25
C VAL A 143 -8.91 -12.12 -12.49
N ASP A 144 -8.06 -12.97 -13.05
CA ASP A 144 -7.30 -12.82 -14.30
C ASP A 144 -8.26 -12.87 -15.50
N GLY A 145 -8.65 -11.70 -16.01
CA GLY A 145 -9.68 -11.55 -17.02
C GLY A 145 -9.16 -11.78 -18.44
N ASN A 146 -7.90 -11.42 -18.72
CA ASN A 146 -7.30 -11.58 -20.05
C ASN A 146 -6.38 -12.81 -20.19
N GLY A 147 -5.97 -13.45 -19.09
CA GLY A 147 -5.12 -14.63 -19.08
C GLY A 147 -3.61 -14.34 -19.09
N ASN A 148 -3.18 -13.09 -18.93
CA ASN A 148 -1.76 -12.71 -18.98
C ASN A 148 -0.97 -13.14 -17.73
N GLY A 149 -1.67 -13.41 -16.63
CA GLY A 149 -1.11 -13.89 -15.39
C GLY A 149 -0.47 -12.86 -14.46
N LYS A 150 -0.95 -11.61 -14.49
CA LYS A 150 -0.57 -10.50 -13.62
C LYS A 150 -1.81 -9.64 -13.34
N LEU A 151 -1.80 -8.87 -12.26
CA LEU A 151 -2.84 -7.87 -12.01
C LEU A 151 -2.57 -6.63 -12.87
N ASP A 152 -3.32 -6.48 -13.96
CA ASP A 152 -3.29 -5.28 -14.78
C ASP A 152 -3.94 -4.11 -14.03
N ARG A 153 -3.26 -2.96 -14.02
CA ARG A 153 -3.79 -1.73 -13.42
C ARG A 153 -4.62 -0.94 -14.43
N VAL A 154 -5.67 -0.30 -13.93
CA VAL A 154 -6.66 0.42 -14.74
C VAL A 154 -6.35 1.92 -14.76
N PRO A 155 -6.08 2.54 -15.93
CA PRO A 155 -5.94 3.97 -16.02
C PRO A 155 -7.17 4.71 -15.50
N THR A 156 -6.97 5.84 -14.83
CA THR A 156 -8.06 6.57 -14.15
C THR A 156 -9.18 7.02 -15.09
N GLU A 157 -8.90 7.13 -16.38
CA GLU A 157 -9.84 7.53 -17.44
C GLU A 157 -10.63 6.37 -18.06
N ALA A 158 -10.29 5.11 -17.74
CA ALA A 158 -10.88 3.94 -18.38
C ALA A 158 -12.32 3.66 -17.90
N LEU A 159 -13.13 3.11 -18.82
CA LEU A 159 -14.55 2.76 -18.57
C LEU A 159 -14.72 1.33 -18.03
N SER A 160 -13.66 0.51 -18.09
CA SER A 160 -13.67 -0.91 -17.70
C SER A 160 -12.29 -1.37 -17.26
N SER A 161 -12.24 -2.40 -16.43
CA SER A 161 -11.02 -3.14 -16.09
C SER A 161 -10.93 -4.46 -16.87
N PRO A 162 -9.73 -4.94 -17.26
CA PRO A 162 -9.56 -6.33 -17.67
C PRO A 162 -9.76 -7.28 -16.48
N ASP A 163 -9.21 -6.95 -15.32
CA ASP A 163 -9.18 -7.80 -14.12
C ASP A 163 -10.13 -7.32 -13.04
N ILE A 164 -10.50 -8.21 -12.11
CA ILE A 164 -11.38 -7.85 -10.99
C ILE A 164 -10.70 -8.22 -9.68
N VAL A 165 -10.30 -7.22 -8.88
CA VAL A 165 -9.86 -7.45 -7.50
C VAL A 165 -11.08 -7.85 -6.67
N VAL A 166 -11.02 -9.04 -6.05
CA VAL A 166 -12.12 -9.69 -5.33
C VAL A 166 -11.82 -9.93 -3.85
N GLY A 167 -10.59 -9.71 -3.39
CA GLY A 167 -10.23 -9.82 -1.97
C GLY A 167 -8.97 -9.03 -1.60
N PHE A 168 -8.84 -8.74 -0.30
CA PHE A 168 -7.75 -8.00 0.32
C PHE A 168 -7.51 -8.54 1.72
N GLN A 169 -6.26 -8.59 2.20
CA GLN A 169 -5.96 -9.24 3.49
C GLN A 169 -6.62 -8.55 4.70
N GLU A 170 -6.52 -7.22 4.81
CA GLU A 170 -7.18 -6.42 5.85
C GLU A 170 -8.68 -6.17 5.53
N GLY A 171 -9.32 -7.13 4.85
CA GLY A 171 -10.46 -7.01 3.93
C GLY A 171 -11.62 -6.06 4.26
N PHE A 172 -11.37 -4.74 4.29
CA PHE A 172 -12.32 -3.63 4.36
C PHE A 172 -13.52 -3.86 5.29
N ASP A 173 -13.28 -4.28 6.53
CA ASP A 173 -14.33 -4.40 7.54
C ASP A 173 -13.99 -3.61 8.81
N GLY A 174 -15.00 -2.98 9.40
CA GLY A 174 -14.84 -2.17 10.61
C GLY A 174 -14.65 -3.01 11.88
N GLU A 175 -14.96 -4.30 11.79
CA GLU A 175 -14.91 -5.27 12.89
C GLU A 175 -13.62 -6.14 12.88
N GLN A 176 -12.67 -5.87 11.97
CA GLN A 176 -11.41 -6.64 11.96
C GLN A 176 -10.56 -6.33 13.20
N THR A 177 -10.31 -7.37 13.99
CA THR A 177 -9.44 -7.34 15.18
C THR A 177 -7.97 -7.60 14.86
N GLU A 178 -7.60 -7.76 13.59
CA GLU A 178 -6.23 -8.07 13.18
C GLU A 178 -5.91 -7.53 11.78
N SER A 179 -4.78 -6.84 11.64
CA SER A 179 -4.21 -6.32 10.39
C SER A 179 -2.79 -6.86 10.23
N SER A 180 -2.46 -7.38 9.05
CA SER A 180 -1.10 -7.80 8.71
C SER A 180 -0.49 -6.95 7.60
N PHE A 181 0.84 -6.80 7.62
CA PHE A 181 1.62 -6.01 6.67
C PHE A 181 2.89 -6.80 6.31
N ILE A 182 3.12 -7.04 5.02
CA ILE A 182 4.33 -7.68 4.52
C ILE A 182 5.41 -6.61 4.42
N MET A 183 6.45 -6.72 5.25
CA MET A 183 7.49 -5.71 5.35
C MET A 183 8.80 -6.19 4.73
N PHE A 184 9.58 -5.25 4.19
CA PHE A 184 10.95 -5.49 3.74
C PHE A 184 11.87 -4.39 4.27
N ARG A 185 13.00 -4.75 4.90
CA ARG A 185 14.01 -3.82 5.43
C ARG A 185 15.34 -3.99 4.72
N GLU A 186 15.87 -2.91 4.15
CA GLU A 186 17.22 -2.82 3.59
C GLU A 186 18.09 -1.92 4.47
N GLY A 187 19.14 -2.47 5.09
CA GLY A 187 20.07 -1.71 5.92
C GLY A 187 19.54 -1.35 7.31
N ALA A 188 19.63 -0.06 7.66
CA ALA A 188 19.07 0.48 8.89
C ALA A 188 17.52 0.39 8.90
N LEU A 189 16.91 0.58 10.06
CA LEU A 189 15.45 0.66 10.14
C LEU A 189 15.03 2.07 9.73
N HIS A 190 14.16 2.18 8.73
CA HIS A 190 13.67 3.47 8.28
C HIS A 190 12.75 4.11 9.35
N PRO A 191 12.90 5.40 9.72
CA PRO A 191 12.17 5.99 10.84
C PRO A 191 10.64 5.91 10.75
N LEU A 192 10.09 5.89 9.52
CA LEU A 192 8.66 5.69 9.26
C LEU A 192 8.09 4.43 9.94
N PHE A 193 8.90 3.36 10.10
CA PHE A 193 8.46 2.16 10.81
C PHE A 193 7.98 2.48 12.23
N HIS A 194 8.70 3.30 13.00
CA HIS A 194 8.28 3.64 14.37
C HIS A 194 7.13 4.67 14.43
N LEU A 195 6.70 5.23 13.30
CA LEU A 195 5.55 6.12 13.21
C LEU A 195 4.28 5.36 12.84
N ASP A 196 4.37 4.43 11.90
CA ASP A 196 3.26 3.55 11.51
C ASP A 196 3.07 2.40 12.52
N PHE A 197 4.15 1.93 13.15
CA PHE A 197 4.22 0.76 14.03
C PHE A 197 4.90 1.04 15.38
N PRO A 198 4.44 2.05 16.16
CA PRO A 198 5.14 2.53 17.37
C PRO A 198 5.27 1.48 18.50
N ASN A 199 4.33 0.53 18.57
CA ASN A 199 4.29 -0.52 19.59
C ASN A 199 4.96 -1.83 19.15
N CYS A 200 5.54 -1.88 17.94
CA CYS A 200 6.06 -3.10 17.35
C CYS A 200 7.57 -3.31 17.64
N PRO A 201 8.02 -4.57 17.80
CA PRO A 201 9.44 -4.92 17.75
C PRO A 201 10.09 -4.48 16.43
N GLU A 202 11.41 -4.21 16.44
CA GLU A 202 12.14 -3.98 15.19
C GLU A 202 12.04 -5.19 14.25
N ILE A 203 11.69 -4.95 12.99
CA ILE A 203 11.82 -5.96 11.93
C ILE A 203 13.30 -6.19 11.57
N PRO A 204 13.74 -7.45 11.35
CA PRO A 204 15.09 -7.74 10.86
C PRO A 204 15.26 -7.30 9.39
N GLN A 205 16.49 -7.33 8.88
CA GLN A 205 16.76 -7.13 7.46
C GLN A 205 16.16 -8.26 6.61
N GLY A 206 15.77 -7.93 5.37
CA GLY A 206 15.04 -8.84 4.49
C GLY A 206 13.53 -8.77 4.71
N TYR A 207 12.83 -9.87 4.42
CA TYR A 207 11.38 -9.97 4.53
C TYR A 207 10.91 -10.32 5.95
N SER A 208 9.76 -9.77 6.34
CA SER A 208 9.02 -10.13 7.56
C SER A 208 7.53 -9.84 7.37
N VAL A 209 6.69 -10.27 8.31
CA VAL A 209 5.30 -9.81 8.43
C VAL A 209 5.09 -9.21 9.81
N VAL A 210 4.57 -8.00 9.83
CA VAL A 210 4.06 -7.32 11.03
C VAL A 210 2.57 -7.62 11.12
N THR A 211 2.12 -8.10 12.28
CA THR A 211 0.69 -8.33 12.56
C THR A 211 0.30 -7.50 13.78
N MET A 212 -0.58 -6.52 13.57
CA MET A 212 -1.22 -5.73 14.61
C MET A 212 -2.54 -6.38 14.99
N ARG A 213 -2.78 -6.61 16.28
CA ARG A 213 -4.04 -7.15 16.81
C ARG A 213 -4.69 -6.12 17.73
N TYR A 214 -5.94 -5.80 17.44
CA TYR A 214 -6.74 -4.82 18.17
C TYR A 214 -7.70 -5.54 19.12
N THR A 215 -7.56 -5.28 20.42
CA THR A 215 -8.56 -5.64 21.43
C THR A 215 -9.35 -4.39 21.82
N PRO A 216 -10.49 -4.51 22.55
CA PRO A 216 -11.20 -3.35 23.08
C PRO A 216 -10.40 -2.45 24.05
N THR A 217 -9.22 -2.90 24.48
CA THR A 217 -8.40 -2.24 25.53
C THR A 217 -6.91 -2.12 25.19
N SER A 218 -6.44 -2.72 24.10
CA SER A 218 -5.02 -2.78 23.74
C SER A 218 -4.79 -2.94 22.25
N GLU A 219 -3.62 -2.50 21.81
CA GLU A 219 -3.00 -2.87 20.54
C GLU A 219 -1.82 -3.80 20.86
N GLU A 220 -1.81 -5.01 20.30
CA GLU A 220 -0.70 -5.96 20.39
C GLU A 220 0.00 -6.04 19.03
N CYS A 221 1.32 -6.18 19.01
CA CYS A 221 2.05 -6.28 17.75
C CYS A 221 3.05 -7.44 17.74
N PHE A 222 3.03 -8.20 16.65
CA PHE A 222 3.84 -9.40 16.45
C PHE A 222 4.67 -9.26 15.17
N VAL A 223 5.96 -9.60 15.25
CA VAL A 223 6.86 -9.69 14.07
C VAL A 223 7.17 -11.15 13.81
N THR A 224 6.94 -11.59 12.58
CA THR A 224 7.20 -12.96 12.12
C THR A 224 8.09 -12.95 10.87
N THR A 225 8.92 -13.97 10.72
CA THR A 225 10.01 -14.01 9.70
C THR A 225 10.03 -15.28 8.86
N ARG A 226 9.12 -16.22 9.14
CA ARG A 226 8.99 -17.52 8.47
C ARG A 226 7.53 -17.95 8.54
N LYS A 227 7.00 -18.50 7.44
CA LYS A 227 5.67 -19.16 7.32
C LYS A 227 4.56 -18.46 8.12
N VAL A 228 3.95 -17.45 7.50
CA VAL A 228 2.92 -16.62 8.13
C VAL A 228 1.58 -16.88 7.44
N ASP A 229 0.53 -17.13 8.21
CA ASP A 229 -0.83 -17.36 7.72
C ASP A 229 -1.59 -16.04 7.49
N VAL A 230 -1.74 -15.65 6.23
CA VAL A 230 -2.47 -14.44 5.82
C VAL A 230 -3.90 -14.79 5.41
N ASN A 231 -4.89 -14.32 6.18
CA ASN A 231 -6.29 -14.48 5.79
C ASN A 231 -6.69 -13.42 4.76
N VAL A 232 -7.31 -13.84 3.65
CA VAL A 232 -7.81 -12.95 2.60
C VAL A 232 -9.30 -13.22 2.41
N VAL A 233 -10.14 -12.26 2.80
CA VAL A 233 -11.59 -12.35 2.66
C VAL A 233 -11.99 -11.91 1.25
N LEU A 234 -12.68 -12.78 0.52
CA LEU A 234 -13.24 -12.49 -0.79
C LEU A 234 -14.65 -11.92 -0.64
N LYS A 235 -14.89 -10.74 -1.22
CA LYS A 235 -16.21 -10.08 -1.22
C LYS A 235 -16.38 -9.14 -2.42
N ALA A 236 -17.59 -9.01 -2.93
CA ALA A 236 -17.91 -7.97 -3.91
C ALA A 236 -18.00 -6.60 -3.21
N SER A 237 -17.14 -5.63 -3.59
CA SER A 237 -17.16 -4.28 -3.02
C SER A 237 -16.54 -3.23 -3.96
N GLN A 238 -17.14 -2.04 -4.03
CA GLN A 238 -16.58 -0.89 -4.75
C GLN A 238 -15.22 -0.45 -4.19
N ALA A 239 -14.92 -0.72 -2.91
CA ALA A 239 -13.62 -0.46 -2.32
C ALA A 239 -12.51 -1.31 -2.98
N LEU A 240 -12.78 -2.61 -3.19
CA LEU A 240 -11.89 -3.52 -3.89
C LEU A 240 -11.76 -3.15 -5.38
N GLN A 241 -12.84 -2.66 -6.01
CA GLN A 241 -12.79 -2.14 -7.38
C GLN A 241 -11.76 -1.00 -7.54
N GLN A 242 -11.66 -0.07 -6.57
CA GLN A 242 -10.63 0.99 -6.65
C GLN A 242 -9.20 0.45 -6.48
N MET A 243 -9.02 -0.72 -5.84
CA MET A 243 -7.72 -1.38 -5.71
C MET A 243 -7.20 -1.99 -7.03
N ALA A 244 -7.96 -1.94 -8.12
CA ALA A 244 -7.48 -2.25 -9.48
C ALA A 244 -6.93 -1.01 -10.23
N CYS A 245 -7.26 0.21 -9.81
CA CYS A 245 -6.86 1.43 -10.53
C CYS A 245 -5.35 1.70 -10.41
N GLU A 246 -4.70 2.22 -11.46
CA GLU A 246 -3.30 2.69 -11.42
C GLU A 246 -3.06 3.61 -10.21
N LEU A 247 -4.00 4.53 -10.01
CA LEU A 247 -4.08 5.37 -8.83
C LEU A 247 -5.24 4.86 -7.97
N PRO A 248 -4.99 3.93 -7.00
CA PRO A 248 -6.00 3.57 -6.03
C PRO A 248 -6.20 4.77 -5.11
N ASN A 249 -7.17 5.63 -5.44
CA ASN A 249 -7.49 6.83 -4.68
C ASN A 249 -8.11 6.45 -3.33
N ALA A 250 -7.24 6.08 -2.38
CA ALA A 250 -7.55 6.01 -0.97
C ALA A 250 -8.15 7.35 -0.56
N SER A 251 -9.16 7.34 0.32
CA SER A 251 -9.99 8.52 0.60
C SER A 251 -9.24 9.72 1.19
N VAL A 252 -7.97 9.55 1.55
CA VAL A 252 -7.03 10.59 1.99
C VAL A 252 -6.39 11.40 0.86
N LEU A 253 -6.39 10.90 -0.39
CA LEU A 253 -5.78 11.53 -1.58
C LEU A 253 -6.79 12.14 -2.57
N VAL A 254 -8.04 12.32 -2.14
CA VAL A 254 -9.07 13.01 -2.94
C VAL A 254 -8.74 14.50 -3.00
N ASP A 255 -8.75 15.10 -4.20
CA ASP A 255 -8.43 16.53 -4.36
C ASP A 255 -9.39 17.42 -3.58
N SER A 256 -8.86 18.25 -2.69
CA SER A 256 -9.64 19.26 -1.95
C SER A 256 -9.65 20.60 -2.70
N VAL A 257 -10.82 21.13 -3.03
CA VAL A 257 -10.99 22.48 -3.62
C VAL A 257 -11.86 23.37 -2.74
N ARG A 258 -11.48 24.64 -2.60
CA ARG A 258 -12.24 25.64 -1.84
C ARG A 258 -13.52 26.00 -2.59
N ALA A 259 -14.68 25.65 -2.03
CA ALA A 259 -15.97 25.80 -2.70
C ALA A 259 -16.25 27.24 -3.15
N SER A 260 -15.91 28.26 -2.35
CA SER A 260 -16.11 29.67 -2.70
C SER A 260 -15.26 30.18 -3.87
N THR A 261 -14.19 29.45 -4.24
CA THR A 261 -13.36 29.76 -5.42
C THR A 261 -13.77 28.98 -6.67
N MET A 262 -14.78 28.11 -6.56
CA MET A 262 -15.23 27.22 -7.65
C MET A 262 -16.64 27.60 -8.13
N GLY A 263 -16.94 27.24 -9.38
CA GLY A 263 -18.32 27.21 -9.88
C GLY A 263 -19.13 26.04 -9.29
N PRO A 264 -20.45 26.00 -9.54
CA PRO A 264 -21.26 24.82 -9.23
C PRO A 264 -20.73 23.57 -9.95
N PRO A 265 -20.96 22.36 -9.41
CA PRO A 265 -20.56 21.11 -10.05
C PRO A 265 -21.06 20.99 -11.51
N PRO A 266 -20.25 20.43 -12.43
CA PRO A 266 -20.58 20.44 -13.85
C PRO A 266 -21.82 19.57 -14.16
N PRO A 267 -22.59 19.88 -15.21
CA PRO A 267 -23.71 19.05 -15.66
C PRO A 267 -23.29 17.61 -15.93
N GLY A 268 -24.11 16.64 -15.53
CA GLY A 268 -23.79 15.22 -15.62
C GLY A 268 -22.94 14.66 -14.46
N SER A 269 -22.35 15.52 -13.61
CA SER A 269 -21.63 15.05 -12.41
C SER A 269 -22.55 14.32 -11.43
N THR A 270 -21.99 13.30 -10.77
CA THR A 270 -22.58 12.73 -9.56
C THR A 270 -22.07 13.49 -8.34
N GLN A 271 -22.97 13.71 -7.38
CA GLN A 271 -22.76 14.58 -6.22
C GLN A 271 -23.23 13.86 -4.96
N ARG A 272 -22.41 13.88 -3.91
CA ARG A 272 -22.75 13.30 -2.60
C ARG A 272 -22.18 14.14 -1.46
N CYS A 273 -23.07 14.68 -0.64
CA CYS A 273 -22.69 15.26 0.65
C CYS A 273 -22.20 14.15 1.60
N GLY A 274 -21.11 14.42 2.34
CA GLY A 274 -20.59 13.51 3.36
C GLY A 274 -19.64 14.22 4.31
N THR A 275 -19.01 13.47 5.21
CA THR A 275 -17.85 13.91 6.00
C THR A 275 -16.57 13.27 5.46
N TYR A 276 -15.42 13.93 5.65
CA TYR A 276 -14.11 13.40 5.22
C TYR A 276 -13.52 12.43 6.26
N ILE A 277 -12.75 11.42 5.81
CA ILE A 277 -12.30 10.24 6.58
C ILE A 277 -11.00 9.68 5.95
N ARG A 278 -9.89 9.34 6.63
CA ARG A 278 -9.42 9.51 8.04
C ARG A 278 -8.26 10.56 8.05
N PRO A 279 -7.55 10.85 9.18
CA PRO A 279 -7.88 10.69 10.59
C PRO A 279 -8.14 12.01 11.34
N VAL A 280 -7.81 13.18 10.76
CA VAL A 280 -7.65 14.47 11.48
C VAL A 280 -8.97 15.22 11.71
N SER A 281 -9.93 15.16 10.78
CA SER A 281 -11.29 15.63 11.04
C SER A 281 -12.29 14.55 10.67
N ARG A 282 -13.19 14.25 11.61
CA ARG A 282 -14.41 13.45 11.39
C ARG A 282 -15.65 14.34 11.25
N LEU A 283 -15.47 15.66 11.26
CA LEU A 283 -16.53 16.66 11.47
C LEU A 283 -16.72 17.63 10.31
N GLU A 284 -15.70 17.84 9.47
CA GLU A 284 -15.84 18.72 8.30
C GLU A 284 -16.73 18.07 7.23
N GLN A 285 -17.74 18.82 6.81
CA GLN A 285 -18.70 18.43 5.80
C GLN A 285 -18.22 18.84 4.41
N VAL A 286 -18.25 17.89 3.47
CA VAL A 286 -17.70 18.03 2.12
C VAL A 286 -18.74 17.62 1.08
N LEU A 287 -18.67 18.24 -0.09
CA LEU A 287 -19.39 17.82 -1.28
C LEU A 287 -18.43 17.01 -2.16
N LEU A 288 -18.64 15.70 -2.23
CA LEU A 288 -17.92 14.83 -3.16
C LEU A 288 -18.57 14.95 -4.54
N VAL A 289 -17.79 15.35 -5.53
CA VAL A 289 -18.22 15.53 -6.92
C VAL A 289 -17.37 14.62 -7.81
N ASN A 290 -18.00 13.66 -8.48
CA ASN A 290 -17.37 12.96 -9.61
C ASN A 290 -17.97 13.49 -10.92
N PRO A 291 -17.21 14.27 -11.72
CA PRO A 291 -17.66 14.78 -13.02
C PRO A 291 -17.71 13.69 -14.11
N HIS A 292 -17.11 12.52 -13.85
CA HIS A 292 -17.02 11.39 -14.76
C HIS A 292 -17.56 10.09 -14.11
N PRO A 293 -18.88 10.01 -13.84
CA PRO A 293 -19.50 8.81 -13.25
C PRO A 293 -19.43 7.56 -14.15
N GLU A 294 -19.14 7.72 -15.44
CA GLU A 294 -18.94 6.66 -16.42
C GLU A 294 -17.61 5.90 -16.29
N ARG A 295 -16.62 6.49 -15.60
CA ARG A 295 -15.28 5.91 -15.45
C ARG A 295 -15.26 4.84 -14.36
N PHE A 296 -14.55 3.74 -14.61
CA PHE A 296 -14.41 2.60 -13.69
C PHE A 296 -13.78 3.03 -12.35
N CYS A 297 -12.77 3.90 -12.41
CA CYS A 297 -12.05 4.42 -11.26
C CYS A 297 -12.78 5.62 -10.63
N THR A 298 -14.02 5.43 -10.16
CA THR A 298 -14.90 6.50 -9.67
C THR A 298 -14.26 7.37 -8.57
N ALA A 299 -13.45 6.81 -7.66
CA ALA A 299 -12.77 7.56 -6.61
C ALA A 299 -11.56 8.35 -7.11
N ALA A 300 -10.89 7.87 -8.17
CA ALA A 300 -9.79 8.57 -8.83
C ALA A 300 -10.23 9.81 -9.61
N ASN A 301 -11.53 9.90 -9.91
CA ASN A 301 -12.15 11.04 -10.59
C ASN A 301 -12.97 11.93 -9.63
N THR A 302 -13.11 11.55 -8.36
CA THR A 302 -13.84 12.35 -7.36
C THR A 302 -13.00 13.51 -6.85
N VAL A 303 -13.61 14.69 -6.74
CA VAL A 303 -13.05 15.90 -6.11
C VAL A 303 -13.90 16.24 -4.87
N ALA A 304 -13.25 16.56 -3.76
CA ALA A 304 -13.89 17.04 -2.54
C ALA A 304 -13.93 18.58 -2.56
N TYR A 305 -15.11 19.14 -2.75
CA TYR A 305 -15.35 20.56 -2.54
C TYR A 305 -15.57 20.77 -1.04
N THR A 306 -14.80 21.65 -0.40
CA THR A 306 -14.87 21.89 1.05
C THR A 306 -15.11 23.37 1.37
N LEU A 307 -15.74 23.64 2.53
CA LEU A 307 -16.00 25.00 3.04
C LEU A 307 -14.93 25.50 4.01
N ARG A 308 -13.94 24.69 4.36
CA ARG A 308 -12.85 25.04 5.28
C ARG A 308 -11.55 24.35 4.88
N ASP A 309 -10.41 24.97 5.13
CA ASP A 309 -9.13 24.24 5.11
C ASP A 309 -9.03 23.38 6.37
N TYR A 310 -9.03 22.06 6.19
CA TYR A 310 -8.95 21.08 7.28
C TYR A 310 -7.49 20.75 7.64
N TRP A 311 -6.50 21.36 6.97
CA TRP A 311 -5.09 21.22 7.29
C TRP A 311 -4.58 22.28 8.27
N ASP A 312 -4.98 23.53 8.10
CA ASP A 312 -4.45 24.67 8.85
C ASP A 312 -5.52 25.71 9.24
N GLY A 313 -6.76 25.60 8.76
CA GLY A 313 -7.80 26.58 8.98
C GLY A 313 -7.55 27.93 8.32
N ALA A 314 -6.65 28.03 7.32
CA ALA A 314 -6.29 29.27 6.65
C ALA A 314 -7.47 29.97 5.94
N TRP A 315 -8.59 29.27 5.74
CA TRP A 315 -9.86 29.80 5.29
C TRP A 315 -11.03 28.98 5.86
N ASP A 316 -12.13 29.67 6.16
CA ASP A 316 -13.40 29.09 6.63
C ASP A 316 -14.56 29.90 6.05
N ASP A 317 -15.29 29.29 5.12
CA ASP A 317 -16.43 29.85 4.40
C ASP A 317 -17.78 29.41 5.00
N ARG A 318 -17.80 28.67 6.13
CA ARG A 318 -19.04 28.12 6.72
C ARG A 318 -20.05 29.21 7.13
N ALA A 319 -19.60 30.43 7.38
CA ALA A 319 -20.47 31.57 7.66
C ALA A 319 -21.15 32.18 6.41
N SER A 320 -20.58 31.94 5.21
CA SER A 320 -21.05 32.49 3.92
C SER A 320 -20.82 31.48 2.78
N PRO A 321 -21.47 30.31 2.80
CA PRO A 321 -21.28 29.29 1.78
C PRO A 321 -21.76 29.77 0.40
N PRO A 322 -21.24 29.22 -0.71
CA PRO A 322 -21.71 29.55 -2.05
C PRO A 322 -23.20 29.28 -2.22
N ALA A 323 -23.92 30.16 -2.93
CA ALA A 323 -25.37 30.04 -3.11
C ALA A 323 -25.84 28.76 -3.87
N TRP A 324 -24.90 28.03 -4.48
CA TRP A 324 -25.14 26.74 -5.12
C TRP A 324 -24.85 25.53 -4.22
N TRP A 325 -24.27 25.73 -3.03
CA TRP A 325 -23.81 24.67 -2.14
C TRP A 325 -25.01 23.83 -1.64
N PRO A 326 -25.09 22.52 -1.97
CA PRO A 326 -26.29 21.72 -1.74
C PRO A 326 -26.30 21.00 -0.38
N CYS A 327 -25.18 20.98 0.33
CA CYS A 327 -25.07 20.29 1.60
C CYS A 327 -25.50 21.18 2.77
N PRO A 328 -25.99 20.59 3.87
CA PRO A 328 -25.98 21.26 5.16
C PRO A 328 -24.61 21.90 5.48
N VAL A 329 -24.63 22.89 6.36
CA VAL A 329 -23.43 23.56 6.86
C VAL A 329 -23.48 23.54 8.38
N THR A 330 -22.60 22.76 8.99
CA THR A 330 -22.38 22.77 10.43
C THR A 330 -21.83 24.14 10.82
N ALA A 331 -22.45 24.77 11.82
CA ALA A 331 -22.00 26.05 12.37
C ALA A 331 -20.56 25.96 12.93
N PRO A 332 -19.85 27.10 13.11
CA PRO A 332 -18.43 27.17 13.47
C PRO A 332 -17.91 26.22 14.55
#